data_AF-A0A6A4I521-F1
#
_entry.id   AF-A0A6A4I521-F1
#
_cell.length_a   1.000
_cell.length_b   1.000
_cell.length_c   1.000
_cell.angle_alpha   90.00
_cell.angle_beta   90.00
_cell.angle_gamma   90.00
#
_symmetry.space_group_name_H-M   'P 1'
#
loop_
_entity.id
_entity.type
_entity.pdbx_description
1 polymer ?
#
loop_
_entity_poly.entity_id
_entity_poly.type
_entity_poly.pdbx_seq_one_letter_code
_entity_poly.pdbx_strand_id
1 'polypeptide(L)'
;MGDRHLKTEALNYQRLGTDFSQHWTGYTLAPLPNHRPTPTGAVVPIFYGYYLKERTSDSDVVSPEDYSYYHSNSDNYFSPILPLEECGTPIEPCMLDFDDKQECAALLLRMHHHGWTQGSFFPRNILMQLGDHGNFPLMRSPNDKRFRLIDFGRGKSLKDAVEADRLRGDGKNTEQEIWHREQTDEKKEIKRTLEFPQPLIGKNVKPNIKL
;
A
#
# COMPACT_ATOMS: atom_id res chain seq x y z
N MET A 1 -7.01 14.07 17.55
CA MET A 1 -7.62 13.72 16.24
C MET A 1 -6.73 12.81 15.36
N GLY A 2 -5.62 12.23 15.87
CA GLY A 2 -4.69 11.40 15.06
C GLY A 2 -4.79 9.87 15.24
N ASP A 3 -5.34 9.36 16.34
CA ASP A 3 -5.15 7.93 16.71
C ASP A 3 -5.98 6.92 15.92
N ARG A 4 -7.12 7.33 15.33
CA ARG A 4 -7.96 6.40 14.57
C ARG A 4 -7.26 5.87 13.32
N HIS A 5 -6.43 6.71 12.69
CA HIS A 5 -5.74 6.34 11.46
C HIS A 5 -4.73 5.22 11.70
N LEU A 6 -3.91 5.34 12.74
CA LEU A 6 -2.87 4.38 13.09
C LEU A 6 -3.47 3.03 13.52
N LYS A 7 -4.59 3.05 14.26
CA LYS A 7 -5.33 1.84 14.62
C LYS A 7 -5.90 1.12 13.40
N THR A 8 -6.47 1.85 12.45
CA THR A 8 -6.99 1.26 11.20
C THR A 8 -5.86 0.69 10.36
N GLU A 9 -4.74 1.40 10.25
CA GLU A 9 -3.57 0.93 9.52
C GLU A 9 -3.03 -0.38 10.12
N ALA A 10 -2.86 -0.44 11.44
CA ALA A 10 -2.46 -1.65 12.15
C ALA A 10 -3.41 -2.83 11.91
N LEU A 11 -4.73 -2.60 11.97
CA LEU A 11 -5.73 -3.63 11.69
C LEU A 11 -5.60 -4.14 10.25
N ASN A 12 -5.35 -3.25 9.29
CA ASN A 12 -5.15 -3.64 7.90
C ASN A 12 -3.88 -4.46 7.72
N TYR A 13 -2.75 -4.08 8.32
CA TYR A 13 -1.53 -4.91 8.33
C TYR A 13 -1.75 -6.30 8.91
N GLN A 14 -2.49 -6.41 10.02
CA GLN A 14 -2.80 -7.71 10.63
C GLN A 14 -3.65 -8.61 9.72
N ARG A 15 -4.46 -8.02 8.85
CA ARG A 15 -5.39 -8.73 7.95
C ARG A 15 -4.79 -9.02 6.58
N LEU A 16 -3.79 -8.25 6.18
CA LEU A 16 -2.94 -8.58 5.04
C LEU A 16 -2.22 -9.89 5.39
N GLY A 17 -2.45 -10.92 4.58
CA GLY A 17 -1.86 -12.24 4.80
C GLY A 17 -0.33 -12.20 4.69
N THR A 18 0.34 -13.22 5.20
CA THR A 18 1.80 -13.36 5.11
C THR A 18 2.31 -13.30 3.67
N ASP A 19 1.49 -13.69 2.71
CA ASP A 19 1.85 -13.68 1.29
C ASP A 19 2.18 -12.28 0.75
N PHE A 20 1.66 -11.22 1.40
CA PHE A 20 1.96 -9.84 1.05
C PHE A 20 3.32 -9.36 1.54
N SER A 21 3.79 -9.86 2.68
CA SER A 21 5.04 -9.41 3.33
C SER A 21 6.20 -10.39 3.13
N GLN A 22 5.93 -11.61 2.66
CA GLN A 22 6.97 -12.59 2.36
C GLN A 22 7.76 -12.23 1.10
N HIS A 23 9.07 -12.46 1.16
CA HIS A 23 9.97 -12.36 0.02
C HIS A 23 9.79 -13.59 -0.85
N TRP A 24 9.16 -13.42 -2.02
CA TRP A 24 9.12 -14.46 -3.04
C TRP A 24 10.25 -14.29 -4.04
N THR A 25 10.68 -15.40 -4.63
CA THR A 25 11.58 -15.40 -5.79
C THR A 25 10.78 -15.64 -7.06
N GLY A 26 11.26 -15.11 -8.19
CA GLY A 26 10.61 -15.24 -9.49
C GLY A 26 9.97 -13.95 -9.98
N TYR A 27 9.14 -14.09 -11.01
CA TYR A 27 8.55 -12.96 -11.74
C TYR A 27 7.04 -13.09 -11.85
N THR A 28 6.36 -11.95 -11.84
CA THR A 28 4.93 -11.83 -12.05
C THR A 28 4.66 -11.10 -13.36
N LEU A 29 3.61 -11.55 -14.06
CA LEU A 29 3.05 -10.84 -15.21
C LEU A 29 1.86 -10.02 -14.72
N ALA A 30 2.14 -8.91 -14.04
CA ALA A 30 1.09 -7.96 -13.72
C ALA A 30 0.48 -7.43 -15.03
N PRO A 31 -0.85 -7.19 -15.10
CA PRO A 31 -1.51 -6.64 -16.29
C PRO A 31 -1.12 -5.16 -16.46
N LEU A 32 0.11 -4.95 -16.91
CA LEU A 32 0.67 -3.67 -17.31
C LEU A 32 0.62 -3.57 -18.85
N PRO A 33 0.56 -2.36 -19.43
CA PRO A 33 0.46 -2.17 -20.87
C PRO A 33 1.52 -2.92 -21.70
N ASN A 34 2.68 -3.23 -21.10
CA ASN A 34 3.81 -3.82 -21.81
C ASN A 34 4.08 -5.29 -21.45
N HIS A 35 3.24 -5.95 -20.63
CA HIS A 35 3.34 -7.36 -20.23
C HIS A 35 4.76 -7.83 -19.85
N ARG A 36 5.59 -6.94 -19.31
CA ARG A 36 6.95 -7.30 -18.91
C ARG A 36 6.92 -7.97 -17.54
N PRO A 37 7.70 -9.05 -17.35
CA PRO A 37 7.84 -9.67 -16.04
C PRO A 37 8.48 -8.68 -15.06
N THR A 38 7.85 -8.51 -13.90
CA THR A 38 8.42 -7.76 -12.76
C THR A 38 8.74 -8.73 -11.62
N PRO A 39 9.76 -8.48 -10.78
CA PRO A 39 10.04 -9.33 -9.63
C PRO A 39 8.82 -9.54 -8.72
N THR A 40 8.60 -10.77 -8.24
CA THR A 40 7.50 -11.11 -7.32
C THR A 40 7.86 -10.77 -5.86
N GLY A 41 8.63 -9.71 -5.59
CA GLY A 41 9.03 -9.34 -4.23
C GLY A 41 7.84 -9.06 -3.29
N ALA A 42 8.09 -8.93 -1.99
CA ALA A 42 7.05 -8.56 -1.02
C ALA A 42 6.37 -7.24 -1.41
N VAL A 43 5.05 -7.19 -1.25
CA VAL A 43 4.19 -6.04 -1.59
C VAL A 43 4.18 -5.00 -0.46
N VAL A 44 4.13 -5.47 0.78
CA VAL A 44 4.00 -4.63 1.99
C VAL A 44 5.10 -4.96 3.00
N PRO A 45 5.44 -4.06 3.93
CA PRO A 45 6.38 -4.34 5.01
C PRO A 45 5.97 -5.55 5.86
N ILE A 46 6.96 -6.21 6.46
CA ILE A 46 6.69 -7.09 7.61
C ILE A 46 6.13 -6.24 8.77
N PHE A 47 5.00 -6.67 9.31
CA PHE A 47 4.32 -6.03 10.44
C PHE A 47 4.62 -6.79 11.74
N TYR A 48 5.16 -6.10 12.74
CA TYR A 48 5.58 -6.72 13.99
C TYR A 48 4.54 -6.65 15.11
N GLY A 49 3.48 -5.87 14.93
CA GLY A 49 2.42 -5.71 15.91
C GLY A 49 2.03 -4.25 16.15
N TYR A 50 0.99 -4.06 16.96
CA TYR A 50 0.51 -2.75 17.36
C TYR A 50 0.50 -2.67 18.89
N TYR A 51 1.35 -1.80 19.43
CA TYR A 51 1.64 -1.75 20.85
C TYR A 51 0.98 -0.52 21.47
N LEU A 52 0.21 -0.77 22.53
CA LEU A 52 -0.39 0.24 23.37
C LEU A 52 0.24 0.17 24.75
N LYS A 53 0.42 1.31 25.41
CA LYS A 53 0.80 1.33 26.82
C LYS A 53 -0.31 0.66 27.63
N GLU A 54 0.08 -0.30 28.48
CA GLU A 54 -0.81 -0.87 29.47
C GLU A 54 -1.27 0.23 30.44
N ARG A 55 -2.59 0.38 30.61
CA ARG A 55 -3.13 1.29 31.62
C ARG A 55 -2.87 0.67 32.98
N THR A 56 -1.90 1.20 33.71
CA THR A 56 -1.69 0.87 35.11
C THR A 56 -2.64 1.71 35.95
N SER A 57 -3.77 1.16 36.36
CA SER A 57 -4.44 1.63 37.56
C SER A 57 -5.12 0.46 38.27
N ASP A 58 -4.79 0.25 39.56
CA ASP A 58 -5.44 -0.66 40.52
C ASP A 58 -6.92 -0.31 40.79
N SER A 59 -7.50 0.54 39.98
CA SER A 59 -8.91 0.89 39.98
C SER A 59 -9.21 1.34 38.56
N ASP A 60 -10.07 0.62 37.86
CA ASP A 60 -11.03 1.12 36.87
C ASP A 60 -11.44 -0.01 35.92
N VAL A 61 -12.41 -0.79 36.38
CA VAL A 61 -13.26 -1.61 35.52
C VAL A 61 -14.14 -0.62 34.74
N VAL A 62 -13.71 -0.24 33.55
CA VAL A 62 -14.54 0.57 32.63
C VAL A 62 -14.86 -0.28 31.40
N SER A 63 -16.13 -0.33 31.04
CA SER A 63 -16.62 -1.16 29.94
C SER A 63 -16.10 -0.66 28.58
N PRO A 64 -16.05 -1.53 27.57
CA PRO A 64 -15.44 -1.21 26.28
C PRO A 64 -16.15 -0.13 25.45
N GLU A 65 -17.28 0.41 25.89
CA GLU A 65 -18.03 1.43 25.16
C GLU A 65 -17.60 2.89 25.47
N ASP A 66 -16.92 3.15 26.60
CA ASP A 66 -16.60 4.51 27.09
C ASP A 66 -15.22 5.06 26.67
N TYR A 67 -14.60 4.47 25.64
CA TYR A 67 -13.24 4.80 25.17
C TYR A 67 -13.01 6.23 24.66
N SER A 68 -14.06 7.06 24.50
CA SER A 68 -13.94 8.37 23.84
C SER A 68 -13.98 9.60 24.76
N TYR A 69 -14.34 9.45 26.04
CA TYR A 69 -14.69 10.61 26.89
C TYR A 69 -13.65 10.96 27.97
N TYR A 70 -12.85 10.01 28.47
CA TYR A 70 -11.87 10.25 29.55
C TYR A 70 -10.43 10.37 29.05
N HIS A 71 -10.16 11.31 28.15
CA HIS A 71 -8.79 11.78 27.88
C HIS A 71 -8.47 13.00 28.75
N SER A 72 -8.48 12.82 30.08
CA SER A 72 -7.98 13.83 31.01
C SER A 72 -6.44 13.79 31.03
N ASN A 73 -5.84 14.63 30.18
CA ASN A 73 -4.58 15.38 30.29
C ASN A 73 -3.28 14.84 30.95
N SER A 74 -3.19 13.64 31.54
CA SER A 74 -1.91 13.14 32.10
C SER A 74 -1.49 11.73 31.64
N ASP A 75 -2.39 10.89 31.14
CA ASP A 75 -2.06 9.54 30.63
C ASP A 75 -1.82 9.48 29.10
N ASN A 76 -1.98 10.61 28.40
CA ASN A 76 -1.84 10.72 26.94
C ASN A 76 -0.40 10.88 26.44
N TYR A 77 0.62 10.71 27.28
CA TYR A 77 2.00 10.97 26.86
C TYR A 77 2.58 9.90 25.91
N PHE A 78 1.95 8.72 25.84
CA PHE A 78 2.44 7.63 25.00
C PHE A 78 1.51 7.41 23.81
N SER A 79 1.99 7.78 22.62
CA SER A 79 1.35 7.41 21.36
C SER A 79 1.47 5.91 21.12
N PRO A 80 0.49 5.27 20.46
CA PRO A 80 0.62 3.89 20.04
C PRO A 80 1.85 3.71 19.14
N ILE A 81 2.48 2.54 19.23
CA ILE A 81 3.66 2.21 18.43
C ILE A 81 3.27 1.17 17.38
N LEU A 82 3.64 1.43 16.13
CA LEU A 82 3.43 0.55 14.99
C LEU A 82 4.79 0.21 14.35
N PRO A 83 5.50 -0.83 14.84
CA PRO A 83 6.77 -1.23 14.24
C PRO A 83 6.54 -1.99 12.93
N LEU A 84 7.26 -1.58 11.89
CA LEU A 84 7.27 -2.17 10.55
C LEU A 84 8.71 -2.42 10.11
N GLU A 85 8.89 -3.32 9.13
CA GLU A 85 10.15 -3.50 8.39
C GLU A 85 10.70 -2.15 7.92
N GLU A 86 12.00 -1.92 8.11
CA GLU A 86 12.67 -0.77 7.49
C GLU A 86 12.68 -0.98 5.98
N CYS A 87 11.97 -0.14 5.23
CA CYS A 87 11.79 -0.30 3.79
C CYS A 87 12.50 0.81 2.97
N GLY A 88 13.42 1.53 3.60
CA GLY A 88 14.17 2.62 2.99
C GLY A 88 13.38 3.92 2.92
N THR A 89 13.47 4.62 1.78
CA THR A 89 12.96 5.99 1.62
C THR A 89 11.88 6.07 0.53
N PRO A 90 10.96 7.06 0.63
CA PRO A 90 10.01 7.33 -0.44
C PRO A 90 10.65 7.42 -1.82
N ILE A 91 9.98 6.88 -2.84
CA ILE A 91 10.44 7.04 -4.22
C ILE A 91 10.31 8.49 -4.70
N GLU A 92 11.19 8.85 -5.62
CA GLU A 92 11.06 10.04 -6.47
C GLU A 92 10.78 9.56 -7.91
N PRO A 93 9.55 9.72 -8.44
CA PRO A 93 9.18 9.16 -9.75
C PRO A 93 10.08 9.59 -10.91
N CYS A 94 10.67 10.79 -10.83
CA CYS A 94 11.59 11.31 -11.83
C CYS A 94 12.98 10.64 -11.82
N MET A 95 13.34 9.96 -10.73
CA MET A 95 14.60 9.23 -10.55
C MET A 95 14.49 7.74 -10.89
N LEU A 96 13.27 7.26 -11.11
CA LEU A 96 13.01 5.86 -11.46
C LEU A 96 13.13 5.63 -12.98
N ASP A 97 13.75 4.51 -13.35
CA ASP A 97 13.72 4.05 -14.73
C ASP A 97 12.35 3.43 -15.07
N PHE A 98 12.20 2.99 -16.32
CA PHE A 98 10.93 2.43 -16.77
C PHE A 98 10.58 1.11 -16.08
N ASP A 99 11.56 0.27 -15.78
CA ASP A 99 11.33 -1.04 -15.18
C ASP A 99 11.03 -0.90 -13.68
N ASP A 100 11.70 0.03 -12.98
CA ASP A 100 11.38 0.45 -11.60
C ASP A 100 9.92 0.90 -11.47
N LYS A 101 9.47 1.75 -12.40
CA LYS A 101 8.08 2.23 -12.43
C LYS A 101 7.10 1.08 -12.65
N GLN A 102 7.45 0.12 -13.50
CA GLN A 102 6.63 -1.06 -13.68
C GLN A 102 6.57 -1.94 -12.43
N GLU A 103 7.68 -2.12 -11.72
CA GLU A 103 7.69 -2.86 -10.46
C GLU A 103 6.81 -2.18 -9.40
N CYS A 104 6.92 -0.85 -9.24
CA CYS A 104 6.06 -0.07 -8.35
C CYS A 104 4.57 -0.23 -8.69
N ALA A 105 4.23 -0.18 -9.98
CA ALA A 105 2.86 -0.39 -10.44
C ALA A 105 2.39 -1.83 -10.17
N ALA A 106 3.27 -2.82 -10.35
CA ALA A 106 2.97 -4.23 -10.10
C ALA A 106 2.66 -4.51 -8.62
N LEU A 107 3.22 -3.76 -7.66
CA LEU A 107 2.84 -3.86 -6.25
C LEU A 107 1.35 -3.60 -6.06
N LEU A 108 0.86 -2.48 -6.59
CA LEU A 108 -0.55 -2.08 -6.45
C LEU A 108 -1.48 -3.05 -7.19
N LEU A 109 -1.11 -3.46 -8.40
CA LEU A 109 -1.91 -4.40 -9.18
C LEU A 109 -1.98 -5.78 -8.54
N ARG A 110 -0.90 -6.26 -7.91
CA ARG A 110 -0.93 -7.49 -7.12
C ARG A 110 -1.84 -7.35 -5.90
N MET A 111 -1.77 -6.22 -5.20
CA MET A 111 -2.67 -5.94 -4.09
C MET A 111 -4.15 -5.98 -4.52
N HIS A 112 -4.47 -5.36 -5.66
CA HIS A 112 -5.79 -5.41 -6.28
C HIS A 112 -6.24 -6.83 -6.63
N HIS A 113 -5.33 -7.64 -7.16
CA HIS A 113 -5.60 -9.04 -7.50
C HIS A 113 -5.96 -9.87 -6.25
N HIS A 114 -5.35 -9.56 -5.11
CA HIS A 114 -5.69 -10.19 -3.82
C HIS A 114 -6.92 -9.57 -3.13
N GLY A 115 -7.67 -8.69 -3.81
CA GLY A 115 -8.92 -8.13 -3.29
C GLY A 115 -8.72 -7.01 -2.27
N TRP A 116 -7.63 -6.25 -2.38
CA TRP A 116 -7.36 -5.08 -1.54
C TRP A 116 -7.13 -3.81 -2.37
N THR A 117 -7.54 -2.66 -1.85
CA THR A 117 -7.12 -1.32 -2.30
C THR A 117 -6.23 -0.68 -1.25
N GLN A 118 -5.35 0.23 -1.66
CA GLN A 118 -4.42 0.89 -0.73
C GLN A 118 -5.06 2.15 -0.09
N GLY A 119 -5.87 2.88 -0.85
CA GLY A 119 -6.69 4.02 -0.44
C GLY A 119 -6.03 5.41 -0.53
N SER A 120 -4.75 5.47 -0.90
CA SER A 120 -3.89 6.67 -0.89
C SER A 120 -2.62 6.46 -1.74
N PHE A 121 -2.77 6.08 -3.01
CA PHE A 121 -1.63 5.72 -3.87
C PHE A 121 -0.83 6.96 -4.32
N PHE A 122 0.24 7.28 -3.58
CA PHE A 122 1.12 8.43 -3.80
C PHE A 122 2.60 8.03 -3.69
N PRO A 123 3.55 8.78 -4.29
CA PRO A 123 4.97 8.43 -4.25
C PRO A 123 5.52 8.27 -2.83
N ARG A 124 5.06 9.11 -1.89
CA ARG A 124 5.42 9.01 -0.46
C ARG A 124 5.07 7.66 0.19
N ASN A 125 4.11 6.93 -0.37
CA ASN A 125 3.60 5.67 0.15
C ASN A 125 4.21 4.46 -0.56
N ILE A 126 5.22 4.67 -1.40
CA ILE A 126 6.03 3.63 -2.02
C ILE A 126 7.46 3.85 -1.53
N LEU A 127 7.95 2.93 -0.70
CA LEU A 127 9.32 2.98 -0.19
C LEU A 127 10.24 2.13 -1.06
N MET A 128 11.47 2.59 -1.24
CA MET A 128 12.54 1.89 -1.94
C MET A 128 13.74 1.71 -1.01
N GLN A 129 14.23 0.48 -0.96
CA GLN A 129 15.47 0.10 -0.33
C GLN A 129 16.41 -0.57 -1.32
N LEU A 130 17.71 -0.33 -1.15
CA LEU A 130 18.76 -1.04 -1.85
C LEU A 130 19.13 -2.32 -1.10
N GLY A 131 19.30 -3.43 -1.81
CA GLY A 131 19.74 -4.72 -1.31
C GLY A 131 18.76 -5.44 -0.37
N ASP A 132 19.05 -6.73 -0.17
CA ASP A 132 18.33 -7.59 0.76
C ASP A 132 18.43 -7.10 2.22
N HIS A 133 17.32 -7.22 2.97
CA HIS A 133 17.23 -6.95 4.40
C HIS A 133 18.14 -7.84 5.25
N GLY A 134 18.47 -9.04 4.77
CA GLY A 134 19.44 -9.93 5.41
C GLY A 134 20.89 -9.43 5.34
N ASN A 135 21.19 -8.48 4.45
CA ASN A 135 22.52 -7.91 4.31
C ASN A 135 22.71 -6.72 5.25
N PHE A 136 23.91 -6.64 5.84
CA PHE A 136 24.33 -5.45 6.58
C PHE A 136 24.21 -4.20 5.69
N PRO A 137 23.78 -3.03 6.21
CA PRO A 137 23.49 -1.85 5.38
C PRO A 137 24.63 -1.44 4.42
N LEU A 138 25.90 -1.53 4.86
CA LEU A 138 27.06 -1.22 4.02
C LEU A 138 27.37 -2.25 2.92
N MET A 139 26.73 -3.43 2.98
CA MET A 139 26.89 -4.53 2.02
C MET A 139 25.73 -4.64 1.04
N ARG A 140 24.71 -3.78 1.16
CA ARG A 140 23.55 -3.80 0.28
C ARG A 140 23.97 -3.38 -1.13
N SER A 141 23.60 -4.19 -2.11
CA SER A 141 23.91 -3.91 -3.52
C SER A 141 23.14 -2.67 -3.99
N PRO A 142 23.82 -1.69 -4.62
CA PRO A 142 23.14 -0.52 -5.19
C PRO A 142 22.31 -0.85 -6.44
N ASN A 143 22.46 -2.05 -6.99
CA ASN A 143 21.73 -2.50 -8.18
C ASN A 143 20.49 -3.34 -7.85
N ASP A 144 20.27 -3.69 -6.58
CA ASP A 144 19.11 -4.47 -6.14
C ASP A 144 18.11 -3.51 -5.48
N LYS A 145 17.15 -2.97 -6.23
CA LYS A 145 16.10 -2.10 -5.69
C LYS A 145 14.91 -2.94 -5.26
N ARG A 146 14.37 -2.65 -4.08
CA ARG A 146 13.22 -3.36 -3.51
C ARG A 146 12.18 -2.37 -3.07
N PHE A 147 10.96 -2.55 -3.55
CA PHE A 147 9.86 -1.62 -3.33
C PHE A 147 8.82 -2.20 -2.36
N ARG A 148 8.17 -1.33 -1.57
CA ARG A 148 7.11 -1.67 -0.62
C ARG A 148 6.02 -0.60 -0.60
N LEU A 149 4.76 -1.02 -0.54
CA LEU A 149 3.63 -0.13 -0.27
C LEU A 149 3.43 0.03 1.23
N ILE A 150 3.21 1.27 1.68
CA ILE A 150 2.91 1.60 3.08
C ILE A 150 1.61 2.40 3.20
N ASP A 151 1.26 2.84 4.41
CA ASP A 151 0.15 3.75 4.70
C ASP A 151 -1.22 3.16 4.35
N PHE A 152 -1.57 2.04 5.01
CA PHE A 152 -2.84 1.35 4.79
C PHE A 152 -3.97 1.88 5.66
N GLY A 153 -3.88 3.08 6.23
CA GLY A 153 -4.95 3.65 7.06
C GLY A 153 -6.29 3.85 6.33
N ARG A 154 -6.27 3.83 4.98
CA ARG A 154 -7.44 3.94 4.10
C ARG A 154 -7.70 2.70 3.25
N GLY A 155 -6.93 1.64 3.44
CA GLY A 155 -7.05 0.42 2.65
C GLY A 155 -8.38 -0.28 2.90
N LYS A 156 -8.94 -0.89 1.85
CA LYS A 156 -10.22 -1.63 1.93
C LYS A 156 -10.11 -3.02 1.33
N SER A 157 -10.78 -3.97 1.98
CA SER A 157 -10.89 -5.35 1.50
C SER A 157 -12.20 -5.56 0.75
N LEU A 158 -12.14 -6.22 -0.41
CA LEU A 158 -13.32 -6.69 -1.13
C LEU A 158 -14.16 -7.64 -0.27
N LYS A 159 -13.52 -8.46 0.57
CA LYS A 159 -14.24 -9.37 1.47
C LYS A 159 -15.13 -8.61 2.46
N ASP A 160 -14.67 -7.46 2.97
CA ASP A 160 -15.48 -6.62 3.85
C ASP A 160 -16.64 -5.97 3.12
N ALA A 161 -16.39 -5.52 1.88
CA ALA A 161 -17.43 -4.94 1.05
C ALA A 161 -18.55 -5.96 0.77
N VAL A 162 -18.18 -7.20 0.40
CA VAL A 162 -19.13 -8.31 0.20
C VAL A 162 -19.90 -8.61 1.48
N GLU A 163 -19.23 -8.69 2.63
CA GLU A 163 -19.90 -8.98 3.90
C GLU A 163 -20.81 -7.84 4.34
N ALA A 164 -20.41 -6.57 4.14
CA ALA A 164 -21.23 -5.41 4.44
C ALA A 164 -22.50 -5.37 3.59
N ASP A 165 -22.40 -5.66 2.28
CA ASP A 165 -23.57 -5.80 1.41
C ASP A 165 -24.48 -6.96 1.86
N ARG A 166 -23.89 -8.11 2.25
CA ARG A 166 -24.63 -9.26 2.78
C ARG A 166 -25.41 -8.91 4.04
N LEU A 167 -24.78 -8.21 4.99
CA LEU A 167 -25.39 -7.79 6.25
C LEU A 167 -26.48 -6.73 6.05
N ARG A 168 -26.37 -5.90 5.01
CA ARG A 168 -27.41 -4.91 4.67
C ARG A 168 -28.71 -5.57 4.20
N GLY A 169 -28.61 -6.69 3.48
CA GLY A 169 -29.77 -7.52 3.09
C GLY A 169 -30.74 -6.87 2.09
N ASP A 170 -30.36 -5.75 1.46
CA ASP A 170 -31.20 -5.03 0.49
C ASP A 170 -31.03 -5.51 -0.95
N GLY A 171 -30.19 -6.52 -1.17
CA GLY A 171 -29.86 -7.09 -2.48
C GLY A 171 -28.99 -6.18 -3.35
N LYS A 172 -28.47 -5.06 -2.83
CA LYS A 172 -27.62 -4.13 -3.57
C LYS A 172 -26.14 -4.36 -3.25
N ASN A 173 -25.30 -4.32 -4.27
CA ASN A 173 -23.85 -4.48 -4.16
C ASN A 173 -23.13 -3.13 -3.98
N THR A 174 -23.68 -2.25 -3.15
CA THR A 174 -23.22 -0.86 -3.03
C THR A 174 -21.76 -0.75 -2.57
N GLU A 175 -21.35 -1.52 -1.55
CA GLU A 175 -19.97 -1.46 -1.07
C GLU A 175 -19.00 -2.08 -2.07
N GLN A 176 -19.40 -3.19 -2.71
CA GLN A 176 -18.58 -3.81 -3.75
C GLN A 176 -18.37 -2.87 -4.94
N GLU A 177 -19.42 -2.15 -5.37
CA GLU A 177 -19.32 -1.14 -6.42
C GLU A 177 -18.41 0.03 -6.04
N ILE A 178 -18.46 0.47 -4.77
CA ILE A 178 -17.52 1.46 -4.23
C ILE A 178 -16.08 0.94 -4.30
N TRP A 179 -15.86 -0.30 -3.86
CA TRP A 179 -14.53 -0.93 -3.89
C TRP A 179 -14.00 -1.06 -5.34
N HIS A 180 -14.83 -1.50 -6.28
CA HIS A 180 -14.43 -1.62 -7.70
C HIS A 180 -14.08 -0.27 -8.32
N ARG A 181 -14.82 0.79 -7.93
CA ARG A 181 -14.53 2.17 -8.36
C ARG A 181 -13.17 2.63 -7.84
N GLU A 182 -12.90 2.44 -6.55
CA GLU A 182 -11.61 2.78 -5.95
C GLU A 182 -10.47 2.01 -6.60
N GLN A 183 -10.62 0.70 -6.81
CA GLN A 183 -9.64 -0.12 -7.53
C GLN A 183 -9.37 0.44 -8.94
N THR A 184 -10.43 0.87 -9.65
CA THR A 184 -10.32 1.43 -11.00
C THR A 184 -9.64 2.80 -11.00
N ASP A 185 -9.93 3.63 -10.00
CA ASP A 185 -9.35 4.96 -9.88
C ASP A 185 -7.86 4.88 -9.49
N GLU A 186 -7.49 3.99 -8.57
CA GLU A 186 -6.09 3.69 -8.26
C GLU A 186 -5.30 3.23 -9.49
N LYS A 187 -5.90 2.37 -10.35
CA LYS A 187 -5.27 1.96 -11.62
C LYS A 187 -5.03 3.13 -12.56
N LYS A 188 -5.90 4.15 -12.55
CA LYS A 188 -5.70 5.37 -13.35
C LYS A 188 -4.59 6.24 -12.76
N GLU A 189 -4.53 6.34 -11.43
CA GLU A 189 -3.49 7.10 -10.71
C GLU A 189 -2.08 6.55 -10.95
N ILE A 190 -1.91 5.24 -11.22
CA ILE A 190 -0.60 4.65 -11.58
C ILE A 190 0.16 5.49 -12.61
N LYS A 191 -0.50 5.87 -13.70
CA LYS A 191 0.14 6.63 -14.79
C LYS A 191 0.62 8.00 -14.34
N ARG A 192 -0.17 8.66 -13.49
CA ARG A 192 0.08 10.01 -12.99
C ARG A 192 1.15 9.99 -11.90
N THR A 193 0.97 9.11 -10.90
CA THR A 193 1.85 8.97 -9.73
C THR A 193 3.25 8.52 -10.12
N LEU A 194 3.39 7.61 -11.08
CA LEU A 194 4.69 7.10 -11.51
C LEU A 194 5.24 7.79 -12.77
N GLU A 195 4.56 8.82 -13.26
CA GLU A 195 4.99 9.62 -14.42
C GLU A 195 5.36 8.73 -15.61
N PHE A 196 4.47 7.79 -15.97
CA PHE A 196 4.70 6.95 -17.14
C PHE A 196 4.69 7.83 -18.40
N PRO A 197 5.66 7.67 -19.33
CA PRO A 197 5.68 8.43 -20.56
C PRO A 197 4.38 8.17 -21.33
N GLN A 198 3.69 9.25 -21.72
CA GLN A 198 2.52 9.10 -22.58
C GLN A 198 2.98 8.51 -23.92
N PRO A 199 2.20 7.61 -24.54
CA PRO A 199 2.51 7.17 -25.89
C PRO A 199 2.61 8.41 -26.78
N LEU A 200 3.73 8.54 -27.49
CA LEU A 200 3.92 9.57 -28.50
C LEU A 200 2.81 9.38 -29.54
N ILE A 201 1.71 10.13 -29.42
CA ILE A 201 0.73 10.27 -30.48
C ILE A 201 1.52 10.78 -31.68
N GLY A 202 1.64 9.95 -32.71
CA GLY A 202 2.52 10.16 -33.84
C GLY A 202 2.38 11.59 -34.37
N LYS A 203 3.46 12.36 -34.28
CA LYS A 203 3.60 13.55 -35.13
C LYS A 203 3.49 13.03 -36.55
N ASN A 204 2.43 13.41 -37.25
CA ASN A 204 2.28 13.22 -38.69
C ASN A 204 3.47 13.87 -39.39
N VAL A 205 4.54 13.11 -39.60
CA VAL A 205 5.63 13.48 -40.49
C VAL A 205 5.07 13.25 -41.89
N LYS A 206 4.56 14.33 -42.51
CA LYS A 206 4.22 14.30 -43.94
C LYS A 206 5.49 13.91 -44.71
N PRO A 207 5.45 12.88 -45.58
CA PRO A 207 6.58 12.57 -46.43
C PRO A 207 6.78 13.73 -47.40
N ASN A 208 7.95 14.37 -47.31
CA ASN A 208 8.36 15.44 -48.21
C ASN A 208 8.85 14.78 -49.51
N ILE A 209 7.90 14.44 -50.38
CA ILE A 209 8.21 13.99 -51.74
C ILE A 209 8.53 15.23 -52.56
N LYS A 210 9.81 15.47 -52.83
CA LYS A 210 10.24 16.39 -53.90
C LYS A 210 10.13 15.63 -55.22
N LEU A 211 9.27 16.13 -56.12
CA LEU A 211 9.32 15.85 -57.56
C LEU A 211 10.41 16.69 -58.22
#